data_AF-A0A0S8JSK9-F1
#
_entry.id   AF-A0A0S8JSK9-F1
#
_cell.length_a   1.000
_cell.length_b   1.000
_cell.length_c   1.000
_cell.angle_alpha   90.00
_cell.angle_beta   90.00
_cell.angle_gamma   90.00
#
_symmetry.space_group_name_H-M   'P 1'
#
loop_
_entity.id
_entity.type
_entity.pdbx_description
1 polymer ?
#
loop_
_entity_poly.entity_id
_entity_poly.type
_entity_poly.pdbx_seq_one_letter_code
_entity_poly.pdbx_strand_id
1 'polypeptide(L)'
;ATNTWRVLGWKAGLPVLLLDIGKGLAATYLPCLHASLDADPGLMLWMRILCGMAAALGHIYPVFAGFHGGKAVATLLGVVVGLMPLAAAGSLLVFILALLLSRMVSLGSILGAISLPFMSWLTPSTGQLSLLFFSSVITILVILTHRRNIQRIFRGEESRVRFRKV
;
A
#
# COMPACT_ATOMS: atom_id res chain seq x y z
N ALA A 1 0.49 5.14 10.13
CA ALA A 1 1.81 5.81 10.17
C ALA A 1 1.78 7.35 10.19
N THR A 2 1.34 8.07 9.15
CA THR A 2 1.56 9.54 9.03
C THR A 2 0.96 10.38 10.16
N ASN A 3 -0.25 10.05 10.65
CA ASN A 3 -0.85 10.75 11.78
C ASN A 3 -0.09 10.47 13.08
N THR A 4 0.30 9.22 13.32
CA THR A 4 1.15 8.82 14.45
C THR A 4 2.44 9.61 14.45
N TRP A 5 3.08 9.78 13.29
CA TRP A 5 4.29 10.59 13.17
C TRP A 5 4.04 12.05 13.59
N ARG A 6 2.92 12.63 13.17
CA ARG A 6 2.58 14.03 13.50
C ARG A 6 2.30 14.26 14.98
N VAL A 7 1.65 13.30 15.64
CA VAL A 7 1.20 13.43 17.02
C VAL A 7 2.27 12.96 18.02
N LEU A 8 2.91 11.82 17.74
CA LEU A 8 3.82 11.12 18.66
C LEU A 8 5.29 11.14 18.19
N GLY A 9 5.57 11.80 17.07
CA GLY A 9 6.91 11.91 16.51
C GLY A 9 7.38 10.67 15.74
N TRP A 10 8.58 10.78 15.14
CA TRP A 10 9.14 9.74 14.27
C TRP A 10 9.43 8.42 14.99
N LYS A 11 9.77 8.48 16.30
CA LYS A 11 10.05 7.30 17.13
C LYS A 11 8.84 6.37 17.24
N ALA A 12 7.62 6.90 17.23
CA ALA A 12 6.39 6.12 17.22
C ALA A 12 5.88 5.87 15.79
N GLY A 13 6.06 6.84 14.89
CA GLY A 13 5.61 6.73 13.51
C GLY A 13 6.30 5.62 12.71
N LEU A 14 7.61 5.45 12.89
CA LEU A 14 8.41 4.45 12.17
C LEU A 14 8.06 3.01 12.55
N PRO A 15 7.97 2.62 13.84
CA PRO A 15 7.49 1.28 14.22
C PRO A 15 6.11 0.97 13.67
N VAL A 16 5.17 1.92 13.72
CA VAL A 16 3.83 1.72 13.14
C VAL A 16 3.90 1.50 11.63
N LEU A 17 4.75 2.24 10.92
CA LEU A 17 4.96 2.03 9.49
C LEU A 17 5.48 0.62 9.20
N LEU A 18 6.50 0.18 9.93
CA LEU A 18 7.11 -1.15 9.76
C LEU A 18 6.13 -2.27 10.09
N LEU A 19 5.33 -2.13 11.15
CA LEU A 19 4.28 -3.10 11.51
C LEU A 19 3.16 -3.12 10.46
N ASP A 20 2.76 -1.96 9.93
CA ASP A 20 1.76 -1.88 8.87
C ASP A 20 2.25 -2.55 7.58
N ILE A 21 3.52 -2.36 7.18
CA ILE A 21 4.12 -3.07 6.05
C ILE A 21 4.24 -4.57 6.35
N GLY A 22 4.77 -4.90 7.53
CA GLY A 22 5.04 -6.27 7.96
C GLY A 22 3.81 -7.15 7.99
N LYS A 23 2.66 -6.66 8.48
CA LYS A 23 1.42 -7.45 8.45
C LYS A 23 0.91 -7.70 7.04
N GLY A 24 1.09 -6.75 6.11
CA GLY A 24 0.71 -6.92 4.71
C GLY A 24 1.56 -8.00 4.05
N LEU A 25 2.88 -7.92 4.28
CA LEU A 25 3.84 -8.91 3.80
C LEU A 25 3.55 -10.31 4.38
N ALA A 26 3.34 -10.40 5.70
CA ALA A 26 3.03 -11.64 6.40
C ALA A 26 1.73 -12.27 5.88
N ALA A 27 0.68 -11.48 5.66
CA ALA A 27 -0.58 -11.96 5.11
C ALA A 27 -0.40 -12.56 3.70
N THR A 28 0.45 -11.95 2.86
CA THR A 28 0.77 -12.46 1.51
C THR A 28 1.56 -13.78 1.54
N TYR A 29 2.33 -14.05 2.59
CA TYR A 29 3.10 -15.31 2.71
C TYR A 29 2.39 -16.39 3.54
N LEU A 30 1.30 -16.04 4.23
CA LEU A 30 0.55 -16.98 5.06
C LEU A 30 0.08 -18.24 4.29
N PRO A 31 -0.42 -18.15 3.04
CA PRO A 31 -0.76 -19.33 2.25
C PRO A 31 0.43 -20.25 1.97
N CYS A 32 1.64 -19.72 1.88
CA CYS A 32 2.85 -20.48 1.60
C CYS A 32 3.26 -21.39 2.77
N LEU A 33 2.78 -21.12 4.00
CA LEU A 33 3.09 -21.95 5.17
C LEU A 33 2.36 -23.30 5.16
N HIS A 34 1.25 -23.40 4.44
CA HIS A 34 0.41 -24.60 4.36
C HIS A 34 0.32 -25.15 2.93
N ALA A 35 1.19 -24.67 2.03
CA ALA A 35 1.23 -25.11 0.65
C ALA A 35 1.81 -26.54 0.57
N SER A 36 1.05 -27.49 0.02
CA SER A 36 1.62 -28.74 -0.47
C SER A 36 2.47 -28.47 -1.72
N LEU A 37 3.47 -29.32 -1.98
CA LEU A 37 4.35 -29.21 -3.16
C LEU A 37 3.58 -29.26 -4.50
N ASP A 38 2.36 -29.81 -4.49
CA ASP A 38 1.48 -29.96 -5.66
C ASP A 38 0.42 -28.84 -5.79
N ALA A 39 0.50 -27.78 -4.99
CA ALA A 39 -0.49 -26.71 -5.04
C ALA A 39 -0.47 -25.98 -6.41
N ASP A 40 -1.64 -25.84 -7.04
CA ASP A 40 -1.80 -25.09 -8.28
C ASP A 40 -1.24 -23.66 -8.14
N PRO A 41 -0.27 -23.23 -8.98
CA PRO A 41 0.37 -21.93 -8.84
C PRO A 41 -0.59 -20.74 -8.98
N GLY A 42 -1.65 -20.89 -9.78
CA GLY A 42 -2.69 -19.88 -9.96
C GLY A 42 -3.56 -19.74 -8.72
N LEU A 43 -4.00 -20.86 -8.15
CA LEU A 43 -4.72 -20.89 -6.87
C LEU A 43 -3.87 -20.27 -5.76
N MET A 44 -2.59 -20.64 -5.68
CA MET A 44 -1.66 -20.07 -4.70
C MET A 44 -1.58 -18.55 -4.83
N LEU A 45 -1.43 -18.03 -6.06
CA LEU A 45 -1.40 -16.59 -6.30
C LEU A 45 -2.67 -15.89 -5.82
N TRP A 46 -3.85 -16.45 -6.13
CA TRP A 46 -5.12 -15.89 -5.68
C TRP A 46 -5.29 -15.93 -4.16
N MET A 47 -4.87 -17.00 -3.49
CA MET A 47 -4.88 -17.06 -2.02
C MET A 47 -4.00 -15.96 -1.42
N ARG A 48 -2.81 -15.75 -1.97
CA ARG A 48 -1.89 -14.68 -1.50
C ARG A 48 -2.50 -13.28 -1.71
N ILE A 49 -3.13 -13.05 -2.86
CA ILE A 49 -3.88 -11.81 -3.15
C ILE A 49 -5.02 -11.61 -2.14
N LEU A 50 -5.85 -12.63 -1.93
CA LEU A 50 -7.01 -12.55 -1.05
C LEU A 50 -6.61 -12.32 0.42
N CYS A 51 -5.60 -13.02 0.93
CA CYS A 51 -5.07 -12.81 2.27
C CYS A 51 -4.48 -11.40 2.43
N GLY A 52 -3.71 -10.91 1.45
CA GLY A 52 -3.20 -9.55 1.44
C GLY A 52 -4.31 -8.49 1.43
N MET A 53 -5.34 -8.70 0.61
CA MET A 53 -6.51 -7.82 0.56
C MET A 53 -7.30 -7.82 1.87
N ALA A 54 -7.46 -8.98 2.52
CA ALA A 54 -8.08 -9.07 3.84
C ALA A 54 -7.30 -8.26 4.88
N ALA A 55 -5.97 -8.29 4.88
CA ALA A 55 -5.15 -7.47 5.77
C ALA A 55 -5.29 -5.96 5.47
N ALA A 56 -5.37 -5.57 4.19
CA ALA A 56 -5.60 -4.18 3.80
C ALA A 56 -6.99 -3.69 4.24
N LEU A 57 -8.05 -4.48 3.98
CA LEU A 57 -9.41 -4.17 4.41
C LEU A 57 -9.53 -4.11 5.92
N GLY A 58 -8.92 -5.04 6.65
CA GLY A 58 -8.88 -5.02 8.11
C GLY A 58 -8.13 -3.80 8.68
N HIS A 59 -7.19 -3.20 7.94
CA HIS A 59 -6.58 -1.93 8.32
C HIS A 59 -7.49 -0.72 8.05
N ILE A 60 -8.31 -0.76 6.99
CA ILE A 60 -9.26 0.32 6.66
C ILE A 60 -10.48 0.27 7.60
N TYR A 61 -10.95 -0.93 7.89
CA TYR A 61 -12.14 -1.20 8.71
C TYR A 61 -11.80 -2.15 9.88
N PRO A 62 -10.94 -1.73 10.82
CA PRO A 62 -10.54 -2.55 11.96
C PRO A 62 -11.70 -2.77 12.93
N VAL A 63 -12.04 -4.03 13.20
CA VAL A 63 -13.10 -4.43 14.13
C VAL A 63 -12.87 -3.82 15.53
N PHE A 64 -11.62 -3.84 15.99
CA PHE A 64 -11.23 -3.36 17.33
C PHE A 64 -11.25 -1.84 17.50
N ALA A 65 -11.44 -1.07 16.43
CA ALA A 65 -11.56 0.39 16.47
C ALA A 65 -12.88 0.86 15.84
N GLY A 66 -13.94 0.06 15.98
CA GLY A 66 -15.29 0.39 15.51
C GLY A 66 -15.37 0.64 14.01
N PHE A 67 -14.57 -0.07 13.21
CA PHE A 67 -14.47 0.07 11.75
C PHE A 67 -13.95 1.44 11.26
N HIS A 68 -13.27 2.20 12.13
CA HIS A 68 -12.65 3.48 11.77
C HIS A 68 -11.12 3.34 11.70
N GLY A 69 -10.62 2.98 10.52
CA GLY A 69 -9.20 2.71 10.30
C GLY A 69 -8.44 3.75 9.49
N GLY A 70 -7.29 3.31 8.99
CA GLY A 70 -6.40 4.11 8.14
C GLY A 70 -6.70 3.94 6.64
N LYS A 71 -5.77 4.40 5.80
CA LYS A 71 -5.89 4.30 4.32
C LYS A 71 -5.19 3.10 3.70
N ALA A 72 -4.60 2.25 4.53
CA ALA A 72 -3.89 1.02 4.16
C ALA A 72 -2.69 1.16 3.20
N VAL A 73 -2.19 2.37 2.89
CA VAL A 73 -1.04 2.55 1.97
C VAL A 73 0.17 1.71 2.37
N ALA A 74 0.54 1.71 3.66
CA ALA A 74 1.66 0.92 4.17
C ALA A 74 1.39 -0.59 4.14
N THR A 75 0.17 -1.01 4.50
CA THR A 75 -0.25 -2.42 4.40
C THR A 75 -0.20 -2.90 2.95
N LEU A 76 -0.73 -2.12 2.02
CA LEU A 76 -0.74 -2.43 0.60
C LEU A 76 0.67 -2.47 0.02
N LEU A 77 1.58 -1.59 0.45
CA LEU A 77 3.00 -1.69 0.08
C LEU A 77 3.59 -3.03 0.51
N GLY A 78 3.33 -3.50 1.73
CA GLY A 78 3.76 -4.83 2.18
C GLY A 78 3.19 -5.96 1.32
N VAL A 79 1.91 -5.89 0.96
CA VAL A 79 1.26 -6.88 0.10
C VAL A 79 1.93 -6.92 -1.29
N VAL A 80 2.11 -5.75 -1.91
CA VAL A 80 2.68 -5.61 -3.25
C VAL A 80 4.15 -6.03 -3.26
N VAL A 81 4.93 -5.72 -2.21
CA VAL A 81 6.31 -6.22 -2.07
C VAL A 81 6.36 -7.76 -2.05
N GLY A 82 5.41 -8.40 -1.35
CA GLY A 82 5.34 -9.87 -1.30
C GLY A 82 4.93 -10.52 -2.63
N LEU A 83 4.09 -9.84 -3.44
CA LEU A 83 3.59 -10.39 -4.70
C LEU A 83 4.46 -10.05 -5.91
N MET A 84 4.91 -8.80 -6.01
CA MET A 84 5.54 -8.22 -7.19
C MET A 84 6.61 -7.17 -6.78
N PRO A 85 7.74 -7.60 -6.19
CA PRO A 85 8.71 -6.71 -5.56
C PRO A 85 9.31 -5.67 -6.52
N LEU A 86 9.52 -6.03 -7.80
CA LEU A 86 10.07 -5.12 -8.79
C LEU A 86 9.09 -3.99 -9.15
N ALA A 87 7.80 -4.32 -9.33
CA ALA A 87 6.74 -3.33 -9.52
C ALA A 87 6.56 -2.47 -8.27
N ALA A 88 6.65 -3.07 -7.07
CA ALA A 88 6.61 -2.35 -5.80
C ALA A 88 7.72 -1.29 -5.71
N ALA A 89 8.94 -1.64 -6.10
CA ALA A 89 10.08 -0.73 -6.11
C ALA A 89 9.87 0.43 -7.09
N GLY A 90 9.38 0.16 -8.30
CA GLY A 90 9.04 1.18 -9.28
C GLY A 90 7.97 2.16 -8.77
N SER A 91 6.90 1.65 -8.17
CA SER A 91 5.83 2.49 -7.59
C SER A 91 6.29 3.25 -6.35
N LEU A 92 7.17 2.67 -5.55
CA LEU A 92 7.77 3.35 -4.40
C LEU A 92 8.67 4.50 -4.87
N LEU A 93 9.40 4.33 -5.97
CA LEU A 93 10.19 5.41 -6.57
C LEU A 93 9.29 6.57 -7.01
N VAL A 94 8.17 6.28 -7.68
CA VAL A 94 7.17 7.31 -8.05
C VAL A 94 6.62 8.01 -6.81
N PHE A 95 6.28 7.27 -5.76
CA PHE A 95 5.86 7.83 -4.48
C PHE A 95 6.92 8.79 -3.91
N ILE A 96 8.18 8.38 -3.86
CA ILE A 96 9.28 9.17 -3.30
C ILE A 96 9.48 10.45 -4.13
N LEU A 97 9.54 10.35 -5.46
CA LEU A 97 9.70 11.52 -6.34
C LEU A 97 8.54 12.51 -6.15
N ALA A 98 7.31 12.03 -6.18
CA ALA A 98 6.13 12.85 -5.94
C ALA A 98 6.14 13.50 -4.54
N LEU A 99 6.55 12.76 -3.50
CA LEU A 99 6.70 13.28 -2.15
C LEU A 99 7.78 14.37 -2.07
N LEU A 100 8.94 14.18 -2.70
CA LEU A 100 10.03 15.15 -2.66
C LEU A 100 9.68 16.44 -3.40
N LEU A 101 9.03 16.33 -4.57
CA LEU A 101 8.64 17.47 -5.40
C LEU A 101 7.48 18.25 -4.79
N SER A 102 6.42 17.56 -4.34
CA SER A 102 5.20 18.21 -3.84
C SER A 102 5.21 18.48 -2.34
N ARG A 103 6.08 17.78 -1.60
CA ARG A 103 6.06 17.70 -0.13
C ARG A 103 4.75 17.13 0.44
N MET A 104 3.94 16.42 -0.35
CA MET A 104 2.65 15.87 0.09
C MET A 104 2.67 14.34 0.08
N VAL A 105 2.51 13.73 1.25
CA VAL A 105 2.45 12.25 1.39
C VAL A 105 1.23 11.67 0.69
N SER A 106 0.10 12.37 0.70
CA SER A 106 -1.13 11.96 0.03
C SER A 106 -0.97 11.93 -1.48
N LEU A 107 -0.40 12.97 -2.08
CA LEU A 107 -0.14 13.01 -3.52
C LEU A 107 0.84 11.90 -3.92
N GLY A 108 1.93 11.71 -3.16
CA GLY A 108 2.85 10.60 -3.39
C GLY A 108 2.14 9.25 -3.34
N SER A 109 1.25 9.03 -2.36
CA SER A 109 0.51 7.76 -2.21
C SER A 109 -0.41 7.49 -3.40
N ILE A 110 -1.10 8.52 -3.89
CA ILE A 110 -2.00 8.43 -5.04
C ILE A 110 -1.21 8.14 -6.32
N LEU A 111 -0.14 8.88 -6.59
CA LEU A 111 0.68 8.69 -7.80
C LEU A 111 1.43 7.35 -7.77
N GLY A 112 1.93 6.94 -6.60
CA GLY A 112 2.51 5.62 -6.40
C GLY A 112 1.51 4.51 -6.72
N ALA A 113 0.27 4.61 -6.23
CA ALA A 113 -0.77 3.63 -6.54
C ALA A 113 -1.14 3.63 -8.03
N ILE A 114 -1.36 4.80 -8.65
CA ILE A 114 -1.67 4.92 -10.10
C ILE A 114 -0.56 4.33 -10.97
N SER A 115 0.70 4.46 -10.56
CA SER A 115 1.82 3.87 -11.30
C SER A 115 1.87 2.34 -11.21
N LEU A 116 1.20 1.72 -10.23
CA LEU A 116 1.38 0.30 -9.94
C LEU A 116 0.93 -0.65 -11.06
N PRO A 117 -0.24 -0.47 -11.71
CA PRO A 117 -0.61 -1.30 -12.86
C PRO A 117 0.39 -1.17 -14.01
N PHE A 118 0.92 0.03 -14.25
CA PHE A 118 1.93 0.26 -15.27
C PHE A 118 3.26 -0.44 -14.93
N MET A 119 3.72 -0.33 -13.68
CA MET A 119 4.92 -1.05 -13.22
C MET A 119 4.73 -2.56 -13.26
N SER A 120 3.55 -3.07 -12.89
CA SER A 120 3.20 -4.49 -12.99
C SER A 120 3.17 -4.98 -14.44
N TRP A 121 2.81 -4.13 -15.39
CA TRP A 121 2.84 -4.48 -16.82
C TRP A 121 4.28 -4.58 -17.34
N LEU A 122 5.15 -3.63 -16.93
CA LEU A 122 6.56 -3.58 -17.31
C LEU A 122 7.42 -4.67 -16.68
N THR A 123 6.95 -5.34 -15.62
CA THR A 123 7.66 -6.42 -14.93
C THR A 123 6.90 -7.74 -15.07
N PRO A 124 7.05 -8.46 -16.20
CA PRO A 124 6.35 -9.72 -16.43
C PRO A 124 6.62 -10.73 -15.32
N SER A 125 5.56 -11.41 -14.90
CA SER A 125 5.60 -12.44 -13.85
C SER A 125 4.51 -13.47 -14.11
N THR A 126 4.64 -14.64 -13.48
CA THR A 126 3.61 -15.68 -13.54
C THR A 126 2.29 -15.14 -12.96
N GLY A 127 1.19 -15.31 -13.70
CA GLY A 127 -0.10 -14.73 -13.33
C GLY A 127 -0.21 -13.22 -13.55
N GLN A 128 0.52 -12.66 -14.52
CA GLN A 128 0.53 -11.23 -14.85
C GLN A 128 -0.87 -10.62 -14.97
N LEU A 129 -1.83 -11.30 -15.60
CA LEU A 129 -3.20 -10.78 -15.74
C LEU A 129 -3.90 -10.63 -14.37
N SER A 130 -3.73 -11.60 -13.47
CA SER A 130 -4.25 -11.54 -12.10
C SER A 130 -3.62 -10.40 -11.31
N LEU A 131 -2.31 -10.18 -11.50
CA LEU A 131 -1.55 -9.11 -10.86
C LEU A 131 -1.90 -7.71 -11.41
N LEU A 132 -2.20 -7.60 -12.70
CA LEU A 132 -2.71 -6.38 -13.33
C LEU A 132 -4.12 -6.05 -12.85
N PHE A 133 -4.98 -7.06 -12.73
CA PHE A 133 -6.30 -6.89 -12.14
C PHE A 133 -6.21 -6.43 -10.69
N PHE A 134 -5.41 -7.12 -9.88
CA PHE A 134 -5.17 -6.78 -8.48
C PHE A 134 -4.60 -5.36 -8.29
N SER A 135 -3.59 -4.97 -9.06
CA SER A 135 -3.02 -3.61 -8.98
C SER A 135 -4.01 -2.52 -9.40
N SER A 136 -4.91 -2.82 -10.34
CA SER A 136 -6.00 -1.91 -10.74
C SER A 136 -7.00 -1.72 -9.59
N VAL A 137 -7.38 -2.81 -8.89
CA VAL A 137 -8.24 -2.76 -7.70
C VAL A 137 -7.59 -1.95 -6.58
N ILE A 138 -6.30 -2.16 -6.32
CA ILE A 138 -5.55 -1.37 -5.32
C ILE A 138 -5.55 0.12 -5.67
N THR A 139 -5.32 0.47 -6.94
CA THR A 139 -5.33 1.86 -7.40
C THR A 139 -6.67 2.53 -7.05
N ILE A 140 -7.78 1.86 -7.38
CA ILE A 140 -9.13 2.34 -7.08
C ILE A 140 -9.32 2.50 -5.56
N LEU A 141 -8.95 1.48 -4.78
CA LEU A 141 -9.06 1.51 -3.31
C LEU A 141 -8.27 2.68 -2.69
N VAL A 142 -7.05 2.92 -3.16
CA VAL A 142 -6.21 4.04 -2.67
C VAL A 142 -6.85 5.38 -3.03
N ILE A 143 -7.37 5.55 -4.25
CA ILE A 143 -8.06 6.78 -4.65
C ILE A 143 -9.29 7.03 -3.77
N LEU A 144 -10.12 6.00 -3.55
CA LEU A 144 -11.35 6.09 -2.74
C LEU A 144 -11.05 6.46 -1.28
N THR A 145 -10.01 5.87 -0.68
CA THR A 145 -9.56 6.21 0.68
C THR A 145 -8.91 7.59 0.77
N HIS A 146 -8.48 8.16 -0.36
CA HIS A 146 -7.88 9.49 -0.45
C HIS A 146 -8.83 10.60 -0.89
N ARG A 147 -10.13 10.34 -1.12
CA ARG A 147 -11.10 11.34 -1.60
C ARG A 147 -11.05 12.70 -0.87
N ARG A 148 -10.91 12.69 0.46
CA ARG A 148 -10.81 13.92 1.28
C ARG A 148 -9.48 14.65 1.07
N ASN A 149 -8.38 13.94 0.85
CA ASN A 149 -7.08 14.55 0.55
C ASN A 149 -7.06 15.12 -0.85
N ILE A 150 -7.69 14.45 -1.82
CA ILE A 150 -7.84 14.96 -3.19
C ILE A 150 -8.57 16.30 -3.15
N GLN A 151 -9.69 16.40 -2.41
CA GLN A 151 -10.40 17.67 -2.22
C GLN A 151 -9.52 18.77 -1.61
N ARG A 152 -8.72 18.45 -0.59
CA ARG A 152 -7.77 19.42 0.01
C ARG A 152 -6.65 19.82 -0.93
N ILE A 153 -6.16 18.91 -1.78
CA ILE A 153 -5.14 19.21 -2.79
C ILE A 153 -5.70 20.25 -3.78
N PHE A 154 -6.90 20.05 -4.29
CA PHE A 154 -7.55 21.01 -5.21
C PHE A 154 -7.81 22.37 -4.55
N ARG A 155 -8.05 22.40 -3.24
CA ARG A 155 -8.21 23.64 -2.47
C ARG A 155 -6.89 24.28 -2.00
N GLY A 156 -5.75 23.62 -2.23
CA GLY A 156 -4.45 24.07 -1.70
C GLY A 156 -4.28 23.92 -0.17
N GLU A 157 -5.16 23.17 0.50
CA GLU A 157 -5.22 22.99 1.95
C GLU A 157 -4.48 21.72 2.43
N GLU A 158 -3.93 20.91 1.51
CA GLU A 158 -3.31 19.64 1.88
C GLU A 158 -1.98 19.85 2.63
N SER A 159 -1.85 19.11 3.73
CA SER A 159 -0.68 19.17 4.61
C SER A 159 0.62 18.82 3.90
N ARG A 160 1.64 19.68 4.05
CA ARG A 160 2.98 19.48 3.51
C ARG A 160 3.98 19.01 4.58
N VAL A 161 4.87 18.10 4.21
CA VAL A 161 5.99 17.64 5.03
C VAL A 161 7.06 18.73 5.08
N ARG A 162 7.53 19.04 6.28
CA ARG A 162 8.69 19.91 6.49
C ARG A 162 9.91 19.03 6.68
N PHE A 163 10.87 19.10 5.75
CA PHE A 163 12.11 18.31 5.82
C PHE A 163 13.19 18.95 6.72
N ARG A 164 12.97 20.18 7.22
CA ARG A 164 13.89 20.90 8.09
C ARG A 164 13.42 20.83 9.54
N LYS A 165 14.31 20.38 10.44
CA LYS A 165 14.16 20.56 11.90
C LYS A 165 14.18 22.08 12.18
N VAL A 166 13.14 22.59 12.81
CA VAL A 166 13.27 23.75 13.71
C VAL A 166 13.54 23.17 15.08
#